data_AF-A0A9J8CPS1-F1
#
_entry.id   AF-A0A9J8CPS1-F1
#
_cell.length_a   1.000
_cell.length_b   1.000
_cell.length_c   1.000
_cell.angle_alpha   90.00
_cell.angle_beta   90.00
_cell.angle_gamma   90.00
#
_symmetry.space_group_name_H-M   'P 1'
#
loop_
_entity.id
_entity.type
_entity.pdbx_description
1 polymer ?
#
loop_
_entity_poly.entity_id
_entity_poly.type
_entity_poly.pdbx_seq_one_letter_code
_entity_poly.pdbx_strand_id
1 'polypeptide(L)'
;LNADVHTISPEMPAMFDGMKLAAVATVLYVIVRILNLKCPTVAPDITCQDTPLNCYLLKSCPILTKEYIPPLLWGKSGHLQTALYGKMGRVKSPKPRGLRKFLPMSDGATATFDLFEPQGVHSTEDDITMVICPGIGNHSEKHYIRTFVDYSQKQGYRCAVLNHLGALPNIELTSPRMFTYGCTWEFSAMVGYIKHTFPQTQLIVVGFSLGGNIACKYLGENPANQERVLCCVSVCQGYSALRAQETFLQWDQCRRLYNFLMADNMKKIILSHRASLFGMSSSKMEPADLSRLFMATSLMQIDDNIMRKFHGHSSIKEYYEKESCVHYIHNISVPLLLMNTSDDPLVHQSLLTIPRTLAEKKQNVIFALTLHGGHLGFFEGAVLFPQPLSWMDKVIVSYANAICQWEKHRPQCQ
;
A
#
# COMPACT_ATOMS: atom_id res chain seq x y z
N LEU A 1 -89.56 7.93 15.93
CA LEU A 1 -88.70 7.87 17.14
C LEU A 1 -87.36 7.31 16.68
N ASN A 2 -86.52 8.12 16.03
CA ASN A 2 -85.48 9.03 16.57
C ASN A 2 -84.37 8.32 17.37
N ALA A 3 -83.13 8.45 16.84
CA ALA A 3 -81.83 8.63 17.51
C ALA A 3 -81.28 7.47 18.41
N ASP A 4 -79.98 7.14 18.50
CA ASP A 4 -78.72 7.66 17.94
C ASP A 4 -77.53 6.68 18.19
N VAL A 5 -76.61 6.59 17.20
CA VAL A 5 -75.12 6.76 17.25
C VAL A 5 -74.29 5.97 18.32
N HIS A 6 -73.31 5.13 17.95
CA HIS A 6 -71.92 5.56 17.64
C HIS A 6 -71.09 4.54 16.82
N THR A 7 -70.41 5.12 15.82
CA THR A 7 -69.32 4.64 14.97
C THR A 7 -68.00 4.42 15.74
N ILE A 8 -67.26 3.35 15.42
CA ILE A 8 -65.80 3.29 15.53
C ILE A 8 -65.25 2.75 14.20
N SER A 9 -64.46 3.58 13.53
CA SER A 9 -63.79 3.35 12.24
C SER A 9 -62.71 2.26 12.31
N PRO A 10 -62.42 1.52 11.21
CA PRO A 10 -61.21 0.72 11.08
C PRO A 10 -60.11 1.54 10.34
N GLU A 11 -59.50 2.52 11.00
CA GLU A 11 -58.30 3.19 10.48
C GLU A 11 -57.02 2.44 10.87
N MET A 12 -56.77 1.22 10.37
CA MET A 12 -55.44 0.59 10.47
C MET A 12 -55.11 -0.44 9.37
N PRO A 13 -55.13 -0.06 8.08
CA PRO A 13 -54.24 -0.71 7.10
C PRO A 13 -53.15 0.23 6.53
N ALA A 14 -53.49 1.51 6.29
CA ALA A 14 -52.60 2.45 5.60
C ALA A 14 -51.36 2.88 6.43
N MET A 15 -51.50 2.92 7.76
CA MET A 15 -50.40 3.29 8.67
C MET A 15 -49.29 2.23 8.70
N PHE A 16 -49.66 0.95 8.61
CA PHE A 16 -48.71 -0.17 8.59
C PHE A 16 -47.91 -0.22 7.27
N ASP A 17 -48.52 0.18 6.16
CA ASP A 17 -47.85 0.26 4.86
C ASP A 17 -46.89 1.47 4.79
N GLY A 18 -47.31 2.61 5.34
CA GLY A 18 -46.46 3.79 5.47
C GLY A 18 -45.21 3.56 6.34
N MET A 19 -45.34 2.83 7.45
CA MET A 19 -44.19 2.48 8.31
C MET A 19 -43.20 1.53 7.62
N LYS A 20 -43.69 0.52 6.89
CA LYS A 20 -42.83 -0.40 6.12
C LYS A 20 -42.11 0.35 5.00
N LEU A 21 -42.81 1.21 4.28
CA LEU A 21 -42.21 2.04 3.23
C LEU A 21 -41.16 2.99 3.80
N ALA A 22 -41.43 3.62 4.94
CA ALA A 22 -40.47 4.48 5.63
C ALA A 22 -39.23 3.70 6.13
N ALA A 23 -39.41 2.49 6.65
CA ALA A 23 -38.32 1.63 7.06
C ALA A 23 -37.45 1.21 5.86
N VAL A 24 -38.07 0.79 4.75
CA VAL A 24 -37.35 0.45 3.50
C VAL A 24 -36.61 1.67 2.95
N ALA A 25 -37.26 2.83 2.89
CA ALA A 25 -36.63 4.08 2.44
C ALA A 25 -35.44 4.48 3.34
N THR A 26 -35.56 4.30 4.66
CA THR A 26 -34.48 4.54 5.61
C THR A 26 -33.30 3.60 5.38
N VAL A 27 -33.56 2.30 5.20
CA VAL A 27 -32.52 1.30 4.88
C VAL A 27 -31.83 1.64 3.56
N LEU A 28 -32.60 1.96 2.51
CA LEU A 28 -32.04 2.35 1.21
C LEU A 28 -31.21 3.65 1.32
N TYR A 29 -31.67 4.63 2.10
CA TYR A 29 -30.93 5.86 2.35
C TYR A 29 -29.60 5.58 3.07
N VAL A 30 -29.62 4.73 4.11
CA VAL A 30 -28.41 4.31 4.83
C VAL A 30 -27.45 3.58 3.89
N ILE A 31 -27.95 2.68 3.04
CA ILE A 31 -27.15 1.98 2.03
C ILE A 31 -26.50 2.98 1.06
N VAL A 32 -27.27 3.91 0.50
CA VAL A 32 -26.77 4.96 -0.42
C VAL A 32 -25.68 5.80 0.24
N ARG A 33 -25.83 6.11 1.53
CA ARG A 33 -24.84 6.87 2.32
C ARG A 33 -23.58 6.06 2.60
N ILE A 34 -23.69 4.82 3.08
CA ILE A 34 -22.53 3.96 3.41
C ILE A 34 -21.72 3.60 2.15
N LEU A 35 -22.40 3.38 1.03
CA LEU A 35 -21.78 3.02 -0.24
C LEU A 35 -21.32 4.24 -1.05
N ASN A 36 -21.55 5.46 -0.55
CA ASN A 36 -21.21 6.72 -1.21
C ASN A 36 -21.71 6.80 -2.67
N LEU A 37 -22.89 6.23 -2.98
CA LEU A 37 -23.34 6.06 -4.38
C LEU A 37 -23.51 7.41 -5.11
N LYS A 38 -23.86 8.46 -4.37
CA LYS A 38 -24.01 9.83 -4.88
C LYS A 38 -22.70 10.61 -5.06
N CYS A 39 -21.58 10.11 -4.55
CA CYS A 39 -20.29 10.77 -4.70
C CYS A 39 -19.86 10.72 -6.17
N PRO A 40 -19.36 11.82 -6.77
CA PRO A 40 -18.91 11.80 -8.14
C PRO A 40 -17.68 10.92 -8.32
N THR A 41 -17.45 10.52 -9.56
CA THR A 41 -16.17 10.01 -10.03
C THR A 41 -15.47 11.13 -10.78
N VAL A 42 -14.17 11.28 -10.58
CA VAL A 42 -13.37 12.38 -11.13
C VAL A 42 -11.98 11.86 -11.51
N ALA A 43 -11.27 12.63 -12.31
CA ALA A 43 -9.84 12.40 -12.53
C ALA A 43 -9.07 12.61 -11.21
N PRO A 44 -7.90 11.95 -11.04
CA PRO A 44 -7.03 12.22 -9.90
C PRO A 44 -6.67 13.71 -9.80
N ASP A 45 -6.64 14.23 -8.57
CA ASP A 45 -6.07 15.54 -8.27
C ASP A 45 -4.54 15.41 -8.34
N ILE A 46 -3.94 16.08 -9.33
CA ILE A 46 -2.50 16.02 -9.59
C ILE A 46 -1.84 17.30 -9.05
N THR A 47 -0.83 17.13 -8.20
CA THR A 47 0.08 18.20 -7.77
C THR A 47 1.48 17.89 -8.26
N CYS A 48 2.06 18.78 -9.06
CA CYS A 48 3.45 18.71 -9.52
C CYS A 48 3.89 20.09 -10.03
N GLN A 49 5.20 20.32 -10.13
CA GLN A 49 5.71 21.48 -10.87
C GLN A 49 5.58 21.30 -12.38
N ASP A 50 5.44 22.41 -13.09
CA ASP A 50 5.39 22.44 -14.56
C ASP A 50 6.80 22.28 -15.13
N THR A 51 7.15 21.04 -15.49
CA THR A 51 8.46 20.68 -16.05
C THR A 51 8.28 19.87 -17.33
N PRO A 52 9.22 19.90 -18.29
CA PRO A 52 9.10 19.13 -19.53
C PRO A 52 8.81 17.65 -19.30
N LEU A 53 9.47 17.06 -18.30
CA LEU A 53 9.24 15.67 -17.89
C LEU A 53 7.81 15.47 -17.37
N ASN A 54 7.35 16.30 -16.43
CA ASN A 54 6.00 16.14 -15.85
C ASN A 54 4.91 16.32 -16.91
N CYS A 55 5.03 17.32 -17.80
CA CYS A 55 4.12 17.49 -18.92
C CYS A 55 4.09 16.25 -19.82
N TYR A 56 5.26 15.70 -20.15
CA TYR A 56 5.36 14.48 -20.95
C TYR A 56 4.71 13.29 -20.25
N LEU A 57 4.95 13.10 -18.95
CA LEU A 57 4.41 11.99 -18.18
C LEU A 57 2.88 12.06 -18.08
N LEU A 58 2.30 13.24 -17.85
CA LEU A 58 0.85 13.42 -17.79
C LEU A 58 0.18 13.20 -19.16
N LYS A 59 0.88 13.51 -20.25
CA LYS A 59 0.42 13.22 -21.62
C LYS A 59 0.53 11.74 -21.98
N SER A 60 1.63 11.10 -21.59
CA SER A 60 1.97 9.72 -21.97
C SER A 60 1.35 8.66 -21.05
N CYS A 61 0.92 9.07 -19.85
CA CYS A 61 0.17 8.25 -18.89
C CYS A 61 -1.23 8.84 -18.67
N PRO A 62 -2.15 8.76 -19.67
CA PRO A 62 -3.47 9.38 -19.61
C PRO A 62 -4.36 8.82 -18.49
N ILE A 63 -4.00 7.68 -17.90
CA ILE A 63 -4.72 7.10 -16.76
C ILE A 63 -4.68 8.06 -15.55
N LEU A 64 -3.63 8.89 -15.42
CA LEU A 64 -3.49 9.90 -14.36
C LEU A 64 -4.38 11.14 -14.57
N THR A 65 -4.84 11.39 -15.80
CA THR A 65 -5.64 12.58 -16.16
C THR A 65 -7.07 12.23 -16.55
N LYS A 66 -7.38 10.95 -16.72
CA LYS A 66 -8.73 10.44 -16.96
C LYS A 66 -9.44 10.09 -15.65
N GLU A 67 -10.77 10.12 -15.72
CA GLU A 67 -11.65 9.71 -14.64
C GLU A 67 -11.36 8.27 -14.19
N TYR A 68 -11.19 8.08 -12.89
CA TYR A 68 -11.14 6.76 -12.28
C TYR A 68 -12.57 6.26 -12.01
N ILE A 69 -12.93 5.12 -12.60
CA ILE A 69 -14.29 4.55 -12.54
C ILE A 69 -14.28 3.25 -11.71
N PRO A 70 -14.57 3.34 -10.40
CA PRO A 70 -14.76 2.18 -9.55
C PRO A 70 -16.12 1.49 -9.79
N PRO A 71 -16.29 0.22 -9.37
CA PRO A 71 -17.57 -0.48 -9.44
C PRO A 71 -18.74 0.32 -8.86
N LEU A 72 -19.79 0.55 -9.65
CA LEU A 72 -20.85 1.51 -9.35
C LEU A 72 -21.51 1.30 -7.98
N LEU A 73 -21.75 0.05 -7.58
CA LEU A 73 -22.57 -0.26 -6.41
C LEU A 73 -21.81 -0.23 -5.09
N TRP A 74 -20.49 -0.28 -5.07
CA TRP A 74 -19.73 -0.38 -3.81
C TRP A 74 -18.33 0.24 -3.87
N GLY A 75 -17.79 0.44 -5.08
CA GLY A 75 -16.43 0.89 -5.29
C GLY A 75 -16.20 2.36 -4.89
N LYS A 76 -17.23 3.14 -4.59
CA LYS A 76 -17.09 4.49 -3.99
C LYS A 76 -16.94 4.46 -2.46
N SER A 77 -16.98 3.28 -1.85
CA SER A 77 -16.73 3.09 -0.42
C SER A 77 -15.29 2.62 -0.20
N GLY A 78 -14.43 3.52 0.27
CA GLY A 78 -13.05 3.20 0.62
C GLY A 78 -12.91 2.06 1.64
N HIS A 79 -13.87 1.94 2.56
CA HIS A 79 -13.96 0.82 3.50
C HIS A 79 -14.16 -0.51 2.80
N LEU A 80 -15.11 -0.60 1.87
CA LEU A 80 -15.38 -1.83 1.14
C LEU A 80 -14.24 -2.18 0.20
N GLN A 81 -13.67 -1.20 -0.50
CA GLN A 81 -12.47 -1.41 -1.31
C GLN A 81 -11.34 -2.01 -0.47
N THR A 82 -11.03 -1.42 0.69
CA THR A 82 -9.99 -1.88 1.60
C THR A 82 -10.27 -3.27 2.15
N ALA A 83 -11.51 -3.54 2.58
CA ALA A 83 -11.89 -4.82 3.18
C ALA A 83 -11.92 -5.96 2.14
N LEU A 84 -12.46 -5.70 0.95
CA LEU A 84 -12.46 -6.67 -0.15
C LEU A 84 -11.04 -6.97 -0.60
N TYR A 85 -10.19 -5.95 -0.71
CA TYR A 85 -8.78 -6.13 -0.99
C TYR A 85 -8.08 -6.96 0.11
N GLY A 86 -8.31 -6.65 1.38
CA GLY A 86 -7.71 -7.39 2.50
C GLY A 86 -8.17 -8.86 2.59
N LYS A 87 -9.44 -9.15 2.32
CA LYS A 87 -10.03 -10.50 2.46
C LYS A 87 -9.90 -11.37 1.23
N MET A 88 -10.18 -10.81 0.05
CA MET A 88 -10.23 -11.55 -1.22
C MET A 88 -8.99 -11.31 -2.07
N GLY A 89 -8.16 -10.31 -1.73
CA GLY A 89 -7.10 -9.87 -2.61
C GLY A 89 -7.69 -9.38 -3.94
N ARG A 90 -7.40 -10.12 -5.01
CA ARG A 90 -7.95 -9.89 -6.35
C ARG A 90 -8.80 -11.09 -6.75
N VAL A 91 -9.96 -10.83 -7.36
CA VAL A 91 -11.03 -11.83 -7.65
C VAL A 91 -10.51 -13.06 -8.39
N LYS A 92 -9.52 -12.89 -9.28
CA LYS A 92 -8.75 -13.97 -9.88
C LYS A 92 -7.28 -13.61 -9.79
N SER A 93 -6.52 -14.39 -9.04
CA SER A 93 -5.09 -14.14 -8.82
C SER A 93 -4.25 -15.14 -9.62
N PRO A 94 -3.37 -14.66 -10.51
CA PRO A 94 -2.43 -15.52 -11.23
C PRO A 94 -1.40 -16.13 -10.26
N LYS A 95 -0.68 -17.16 -10.73
CA LYS A 95 0.41 -17.80 -9.99
C LYS A 95 1.70 -17.69 -10.81
N PRO A 96 2.31 -16.48 -10.90
CA PRO A 96 3.56 -16.33 -11.61
C PRO A 96 4.62 -17.26 -11.01
N ARG A 97 5.44 -17.86 -11.88
CA ARG A 97 6.53 -18.75 -11.46
C ARG A 97 7.77 -17.90 -11.25
N GLY A 98 8.25 -17.86 -10.01
CA GLY A 98 9.47 -17.15 -9.62
C GLY A 98 10.44 -18.06 -8.90
N LEU A 99 11.71 -17.65 -8.89
CA LEU A 99 12.79 -18.30 -8.16
C LEU A 99 13.02 -17.55 -6.85
N ARG A 100 12.85 -18.24 -5.72
CA ARG A 100 13.18 -17.68 -4.40
C ARG A 100 14.70 -17.60 -4.23
N LYS A 101 15.16 -16.44 -3.78
CA LYS A 101 16.54 -16.17 -3.42
C LYS A 101 16.65 -15.97 -1.92
N PHE A 102 17.77 -16.43 -1.36
CA PHE A 102 18.12 -16.35 0.05
C PHE A 102 19.42 -15.57 0.17
N LEU A 103 19.40 -14.50 0.95
CA LEU A 103 20.54 -13.61 1.15
C LEU A 103 20.92 -13.62 2.62
N PRO A 104 22.02 -14.29 3.00
CA PRO A 104 22.58 -14.18 4.34
C PRO A 104 22.98 -12.72 4.63
N MET A 105 22.60 -12.23 5.79
CA MET A 105 22.90 -10.88 6.27
C MET A 105 23.92 -10.92 7.40
N SER A 106 24.61 -9.81 7.62
CA SER A 106 25.67 -9.69 8.63
C SER A 106 25.19 -9.89 10.08
N ASP A 107 23.90 -9.72 10.34
CA ASP A 107 23.27 -9.90 11.64
C ASP A 107 22.70 -11.32 11.85
N GLY A 108 22.98 -12.25 10.94
CA GLY A 108 22.48 -13.63 10.95
C GLY A 108 21.07 -13.79 10.36
N ALA A 109 20.43 -12.72 9.92
CA ALA A 109 19.16 -12.82 9.18
C ALA A 109 19.39 -13.44 7.81
N THR A 110 18.37 -14.12 7.30
CA THR A 110 18.30 -14.54 5.90
C THR A 110 17.18 -13.77 5.23
N ALA A 111 17.53 -12.68 4.54
CA ALA A 111 16.57 -11.98 3.71
C ALA A 111 16.15 -12.87 2.54
N THR A 112 14.87 -12.80 2.17
CA THR A 112 14.37 -13.55 1.03
C THR A 112 13.61 -12.64 0.08
N PHE A 113 13.68 -12.95 -1.20
CA PHE A 113 12.90 -12.30 -2.24
C PHE A 113 12.66 -13.30 -3.37
N ASP A 114 11.61 -13.08 -4.15
CA ASP A 114 11.31 -13.93 -5.30
C ASP A 114 11.59 -13.16 -6.59
N LEU A 115 12.33 -13.79 -7.50
CA LEU A 115 12.72 -13.26 -8.81
C LEU A 115 11.86 -13.86 -9.91
N PHE A 116 11.30 -13.03 -10.77
CA PHE A 116 10.40 -13.41 -11.86
C PHE A 116 10.93 -12.85 -13.18
N GLU A 117 11.17 -13.73 -14.15
CA GLU A 117 11.66 -13.34 -15.48
C GLU A 117 10.56 -12.73 -16.36
N PRO A 118 10.90 -11.82 -17.28
CA PRO A 118 9.91 -11.26 -18.21
C PRO A 118 9.28 -12.36 -19.08
N GLN A 119 8.00 -12.19 -19.41
CA GLN A 119 7.25 -13.10 -20.30
C GLN A 119 7.07 -12.53 -21.71
N GLY A 120 7.35 -11.24 -21.90
CA GLY A 120 7.32 -10.55 -23.19
C GLY A 120 8.57 -9.71 -23.41
N VAL A 121 8.68 -9.10 -24.58
CA VAL A 121 9.73 -8.13 -24.89
C VAL A 121 9.29 -6.76 -24.37
N HIS A 122 10.18 -6.07 -23.65
CA HIS A 122 9.90 -4.72 -23.16
C HIS A 122 9.77 -3.73 -24.34
N SER A 123 8.89 -2.74 -24.21
CA SER A 123 8.61 -1.78 -25.31
C SER A 123 9.82 -0.97 -25.79
N THR A 124 10.86 -0.85 -24.96
CA THR A 124 12.12 -0.19 -25.33
C THR A 124 13.22 -1.17 -25.73
N GLU A 125 12.99 -2.47 -25.61
CA GLU A 125 13.97 -3.57 -25.72
C GLU A 125 15.09 -3.57 -24.65
N ASP A 126 15.02 -2.67 -23.67
CA ASP A 126 15.98 -2.59 -22.57
C ASP A 126 15.75 -3.66 -21.50
N ASP A 127 16.80 -3.98 -20.75
CA ASP A 127 16.74 -4.85 -19.57
C ASP A 127 16.28 -4.07 -18.32
N ILE A 128 15.01 -4.17 -17.94
CA ILE A 128 14.45 -3.39 -16.83
C ILE A 128 13.88 -4.30 -15.74
N THR A 129 14.32 -4.07 -14.50
CA THR A 129 13.86 -4.78 -13.32
C THR A 129 13.01 -3.88 -12.41
N MET A 130 11.76 -4.28 -12.17
CA MET A 130 10.94 -3.73 -11.11
C MET A 130 11.33 -4.34 -9.76
N VAL A 131 11.88 -3.54 -8.85
CA VAL A 131 12.18 -3.93 -7.47
C VAL A 131 11.03 -3.50 -6.57
N ILE A 132 10.32 -4.48 -6.01
CA ILE A 132 9.00 -4.31 -5.42
C ILE A 132 9.08 -4.56 -3.91
N CYS A 133 8.63 -3.57 -3.13
CA CYS A 133 8.49 -3.65 -1.68
C CYS A 133 7.00 -3.75 -1.29
N PRO A 134 6.53 -4.91 -0.80
CA PRO A 134 5.14 -5.09 -0.37
C PRO A 134 4.76 -4.28 0.88
N GLY A 135 3.47 -4.18 1.15
CA GLY A 135 2.95 -3.61 2.41
C GLY A 135 3.26 -4.45 3.66
N ILE A 136 2.79 -3.98 4.82
CA ILE A 136 3.11 -4.55 6.13
C ILE A 136 2.91 -6.07 6.19
N GLY A 137 3.94 -6.82 6.61
CA GLY A 137 3.88 -8.27 6.77
C GLY A 137 3.51 -9.05 5.51
N ASN A 138 3.66 -8.46 4.33
CA ASN A 138 3.39 -9.11 3.06
C ASN A 138 4.67 -9.62 2.38
N HIS A 139 4.46 -10.43 1.35
CA HIS A 139 5.48 -11.16 0.63
C HIS A 139 4.97 -11.42 -0.80
N SER A 140 5.82 -11.97 -1.65
CA SER A 140 5.57 -12.27 -3.07
C SER A 140 4.29 -13.08 -3.35
N GLU A 141 3.89 -13.94 -2.41
CA GLU A 141 2.77 -14.86 -2.60
C GLU A 141 1.39 -14.22 -2.35
N LYS A 142 1.34 -12.95 -1.92
CA LYS A 142 0.07 -12.24 -1.74
C LYS A 142 -0.60 -11.97 -3.10
N HIS A 143 -1.92 -12.07 -3.14
CA HIS A 143 -2.70 -12.01 -4.38
C HIS A 143 -2.49 -10.73 -5.20
N TYR A 144 -2.40 -9.58 -4.55
CA TYR A 144 -2.17 -8.31 -5.23
C TYR A 144 -0.78 -8.24 -5.87
N ILE A 145 0.25 -8.70 -5.15
CA ILE A 145 1.62 -8.76 -5.67
C ILE A 145 1.68 -9.71 -6.86
N ARG A 146 1.09 -10.90 -6.76
CA ARG A 146 1.03 -11.85 -7.88
C ARG A 146 0.35 -11.26 -9.12
N THR A 147 -0.72 -10.51 -8.92
CA THR A 147 -1.46 -9.85 -10.01
C THR A 147 -0.60 -8.77 -10.67
N PHE A 148 0.05 -7.92 -9.88
CA PHE A 148 0.94 -6.88 -10.37
C PHE A 148 2.15 -7.49 -11.10
N VAL A 149 2.81 -8.50 -10.52
CA VAL A 149 3.95 -9.20 -11.13
C VAL A 149 3.57 -9.86 -12.45
N ASP A 150 2.46 -10.59 -12.52
CA ASP A 150 1.99 -11.21 -13.76
C ASP A 150 1.74 -10.18 -14.86
N TYR A 151 1.14 -9.04 -14.51
CA TYR A 151 0.94 -7.94 -15.44
C TYR A 151 2.26 -7.32 -15.91
N SER A 152 3.19 -7.03 -15.00
CA SER A 152 4.50 -6.47 -15.31
C SER A 152 5.37 -7.41 -16.15
N GLN A 153 5.38 -8.72 -15.87
CA GLN A 153 6.09 -9.71 -16.67
C GLN A 153 5.61 -9.72 -18.12
N LYS A 154 4.30 -9.62 -18.34
CA LYS A 154 3.69 -9.55 -19.68
C LYS A 154 4.03 -8.26 -20.43
N GLN A 155 4.41 -7.21 -19.71
CA GLN A 155 4.90 -5.95 -20.28
C GLN A 155 6.42 -5.94 -20.48
N GLY A 156 7.10 -7.07 -20.23
CA GLY A 156 8.52 -7.25 -20.48
C GLY A 156 9.44 -6.85 -19.33
N TYR A 157 8.90 -6.62 -18.14
CA TYR A 157 9.71 -6.33 -16.95
C TYR A 157 10.16 -7.62 -16.24
N ARG A 158 11.41 -7.66 -15.80
CA ARG A 158 11.82 -8.55 -14.70
C ARG A 158 11.23 -8.01 -13.40
N CYS A 159 10.81 -8.87 -12.48
CA CYS A 159 10.32 -8.44 -11.17
C CYS A 159 11.10 -9.11 -10.05
N ALA A 160 11.57 -8.33 -9.08
CA ALA A 160 12.13 -8.82 -7.83
C ALA A 160 11.25 -8.33 -6.68
N VAL A 161 10.60 -9.25 -5.96
CA VAL A 161 9.70 -8.89 -4.86
C VAL A 161 10.30 -9.29 -3.53
N LEU A 162 10.50 -8.31 -2.65
CA LEU A 162 10.93 -8.53 -1.28
C LEU A 162 9.89 -9.37 -0.52
N ASN A 163 10.37 -10.34 0.26
CA ASN A 163 9.58 -10.99 1.29
C ASN A 163 10.00 -10.42 2.64
N HIS A 164 9.09 -9.73 3.33
CA HIS A 164 9.39 -9.15 4.63
C HIS A 164 9.89 -10.22 5.61
N LEU A 165 10.92 -9.90 6.38
CA LEU A 165 11.63 -10.83 7.25
C LEU A 165 10.69 -11.42 8.33
N GLY A 166 10.41 -12.72 8.23
CA GLY A 166 9.44 -13.43 9.08
C GLY A 166 8.01 -13.46 8.56
N ALA A 167 7.71 -12.83 7.40
CA ALA A 167 6.35 -12.80 6.85
C ALA A 167 5.95 -14.06 6.06
N LEU A 168 6.92 -14.82 5.55
CA LEU A 168 6.64 -16.08 4.85
C LEU A 168 6.28 -17.19 5.86
N PRO A 169 5.16 -17.90 5.68
CA PRO A 169 4.68 -18.88 6.66
C PRO A 169 5.55 -20.14 6.75
N ASN A 170 6.24 -20.51 5.66
CA ASN A 170 7.00 -21.76 5.56
C ASN A 170 8.51 -21.56 5.65
N ILE A 171 8.96 -20.37 6.03
CA ILE A 171 10.38 -20.05 6.18
C ILE A 171 10.60 -19.65 7.64
N GLU A 172 11.48 -20.38 8.31
CA GLU A 172 11.85 -20.08 9.69
C GLU A 172 12.67 -18.79 9.76
N LEU A 173 12.40 -18.00 10.79
CA LEU A 173 13.16 -16.79 11.06
C LEU A 173 14.54 -17.17 11.65
N THR A 174 15.60 -16.81 10.94
CA THR A 174 16.99 -17.11 11.35
C THR A 174 17.61 -16.01 12.22
N SER A 175 16.94 -14.86 12.38
CA SER A 175 17.45 -13.69 13.12
C SER A 175 16.67 -13.38 14.39
N PRO A 176 17.29 -12.66 15.35
CA PRO A 176 16.61 -12.17 16.55
C PRO A 176 15.73 -10.93 16.29
N ARG A 177 15.40 -10.63 15.04
CA ARG A 177 14.57 -9.49 14.64
C ARG A 177 13.67 -9.83 13.47
N MET A 178 12.59 -9.07 13.36
CA MET A 178 11.67 -9.06 12.22
C MET A 178 11.80 -7.75 11.42
N PHE A 179 11.11 -7.68 10.28
CA PHE A 179 10.94 -6.44 9.55
C PHE A 179 10.30 -5.35 10.45
N THR A 180 10.60 -4.09 10.17
CA THR A 180 9.99 -2.91 10.85
C THR A 180 9.37 -1.96 9.83
N TYR A 181 8.82 -0.85 10.33
CA TYR A 181 8.13 0.14 9.51
C TYR A 181 8.99 0.75 8.39
N GLY A 182 10.30 0.89 8.59
CA GLY A 182 11.20 1.59 7.67
C GLY A 182 12.59 0.97 7.56
N CYS A 183 12.83 -0.24 8.04
CA CYS A 183 14.14 -0.87 7.87
C CYS A 183 14.39 -1.11 6.39
N THR A 184 15.51 -0.57 5.89
CA THR A 184 15.88 -0.61 4.48
C THR A 184 16.89 -1.72 4.17
N TRP A 185 17.33 -2.49 5.16
CA TRP A 185 18.43 -3.43 5.02
C TRP A 185 18.12 -4.58 4.07
N GLU A 186 16.96 -5.22 4.21
CA GLU A 186 16.56 -6.33 3.33
C GLU A 186 16.28 -5.84 1.91
N PHE A 187 15.65 -4.66 1.80
CA PHE A 187 15.38 -4.06 0.50
C PHE A 187 16.67 -3.68 -0.22
N SER A 188 17.62 -3.08 0.50
CA SER A 188 18.96 -2.76 0.01
C SER A 188 19.72 -4.01 -0.43
N ALA A 189 19.69 -5.09 0.35
CA ALA A 189 20.31 -6.36 0.00
C ALA A 189 19.73 -6.96 -1.28
N MET A 190 18.39 -6.94 -1.44
CA MET A 190 17.72 -7.38 -2.66
C MET A 190 18.14 -6.52 -3.86
N VAL A 191 18.08 -5.20 -3.76
CA VAL A 191 18.47 -4.29 -4.86
C VAL A 191 19.94 -4.48 -5.23
N GLY A 192 20.82 -4.62 -4.24
CA GLY A 192 22.24 -4.91 -4.45
C GLY A 192 22.46 -6.23 -5.19
N TYR A 193 21.76 -7.29 -4.81
CA TYR A 193 21.81 -8.57 -5.53
C TYR A 193 21.38 -8.41 -7.00
N ILE A 194 20.30 -7.66 -7.26
CA ILE A 194 19.80 -7.43 -8.63
C ILE A 194 20.83 -6.66 -9.46
N LYS A 195 21.37 -5.56 -8.92
CA LYS A 195 22.39 -4.74 -9.59
C LYS A 195 23.67 -5.52 -9.90
N HIS A 196 24.03 -6.49 -9.05
CA HIS A 196 25.19 -7.35 -9.25
C HIS A 196 24.93 -8.46 -10.27
N THR A 197 23.78 -9.13 -10.18
CA THR A 197 23.41 -10.25 -11.05
C THR A 197 23.11 -9.78 -12.48
N PHE A 198 22.50 -8.59 -12.61
CA PHE A 198 22.12 -7.98 -13.88
C PHE A 198 22.78 -6.60 -13.99
N PRO A 199 24.07 -6.51 -14.33
CA PRO A 199 24.82 -5.25 -14.27
C PRO A 199 24.28 -4.16 -15.20
N GLN A 200 23.65 -4.56 -16.31
CA GLN A 200 23.05 -3.63 -17.28
C GLN A 200 21.60 -3.26 -16.96
N THR A 201 20.98 -3.87 -15.94
CA THR A 201 19.56 -3.62 -15.68
C THR A 201 19.34 -2.21 -15.15
N GLN A 202 18.35 -1.52 -15.71
CA GLN A 202 17.77 -0.33 -15.13
C GLN A 202 16.67 -0.74 -14.14
N LEU A 203 16.45 0.08 -13.11
CA LEU A 203 15.57 -0.23 -12.01
C LEU A 203 14.35 0.68 -11.97
N ILE A 204 13.21 0.09 -11.68
CA ILE A 204 11.99 0.79 -11.28
C ILE A 204 11.64 0.36 -9.88
N VAL A 205 11.58 1.32 -8.96
CA VAL A 205 11.29 1.05 -7.56
C VAL A 205 9.78 1.16 -7.34
N VAL A 206 9.15 0.13 -6.78
CA VAL A 206 7.71 0.14 -6.50
C VAL A 206 7.47 -0.21 -5.04
N GLY A 207 6.76 0.64 -4.32
CA GLY A 207 6.44 0.42 -2.91
C GLY A 207 4.94 0.54 -2.62
N PHE A 208 4.38 -0.43 -1.91
CA PHE A 208 2.96 -0.44 -1.53
C PHE A 208 2.81 -0.24 -0.02
N SER A 209 2.02 0.75 0.41
CA SER A 209 1.76 1.07 1.82
C SER A 209 3.07 1.22 2.62
N LEU A 210 3.32 0.39 3.63
CA LEU A 210 4.60 0.31 4.35
C LEU A 210 5.82 0.17 3.41
N GLY A 211 5.68 -0.59 2.31
CA GLY A 211 6.74 -0.72 1.32
C GLY A 211 7.05 0.57 0.56
N GLY A 212 6.07 1.49 0.46
CA GLY A 212 6.30 2.84 -0.06
C GLY A 212 7.18 3.68 0.87
N ASN A 213 6.97 3.57 2.17
CA ASN A 213 7.83 4.20 3.18
C ASN A 213 9.27 3.67 3.08
N ILE A 214 9.45 2.34 3.05
CA ILE A 214 10.77 1.70 2.92
C ILE A 214 11.45 2.11 1.61
N ALA A 215 10.73 2.08 0.47
CA ALA A 215 11.28 2.44 -0.82
C ALA A 215 11.76 3.90 -0.88
N CYS A 216 10.92 4.84 -0.42
CA CYS A 216 11.30 6.26 -0.37
C CYS A 216 12.44 6.51 0.62
N LYS A 217 12.44 5.86 1.77
CA LYS A 217 13.52 5.96 2.75
C LYS A 217 14.84 5.45 2.17
N TYR A 218 14.84 4.25 1.58
CA TYR A 218 16.00 3.66 0.92
C TYR A 218 16.61 4.60 -0.12
N LEU A 219 15.81 5.17 -1.02
CA LEU A 219 16.31 6.10 -2.04
C LEU A 219 16.84 7.42 -1.46
N GLY A 220 16.24 7.89 -0.36
CA GLY A 220 16.61 9.15 0.28
C GLY A 220 17.76 9.07 1.30
N GLU A 221 18.10 7.87 1.77
CA GLU A 221 19.17 7.63 2.76
C GLU A 221 20.57 7.82 2.17
N ASN A 222 20.79 7.40 0.92
CA ASN A 222 22.10 7.48 0.27
C ASN A 222 21.93 7.75 -1.24
N PRO A 223 22.60 8.77 -1.82
CA PRO A 223 22.56 9.01 -3.26
C PRO A 223 22.94 7.79 -4.12
N ALA A 224 23.86 6.94 -3.66
CA ALA A 224 24.26 5.72 -4.38
C ALA A 224 23.09 4.72 -4.57
N ASN A 225 22.08 4.76 -3.70
CA ASN A 225 20.90 3.90 -3.82
C ASN A 225 20.07 4.23 -5.06
N GLN A 226 20.21 5.45 -5.60
CA GLN A 226 19.48 5.94 -6.78
C GLN A 226 20.20 5.62 -8.10
N GLU A 227 21.43 5.08 -8.06
CA GLU A 227 22.16 4.67 -9.26
C GLU A 227 21.33 3.65 -10.06
N ARG A 228 21.22 3.84 -11.39
CA ARG A 228 20.42 3.01 -12.31
C ARG A 228 18.92 2.97 -12.00
N VAL A 229 18.39 3.86 -11.14
CA VAL A 229 16.95 3.95 -10.88
C VAL A 229 16.33 4.95 -11.86
N LEU A 230 15.41 4.48 -12.69
CA LEU A 230 14.69 5.34 -13.66
C LEU A 230 13.57 6.12 -12.99
N CYS A 231 12.83 5.48 -12.07
CA CYS A 231 11.80 6.14 -11.28
C CYS A 231 11.42 5.32 -10.04
N CYS A 232 10.67 5.96 -9.15
CA CYS A 232 10.04 5.34 -8.00
C CYS A 232 8.53 5.61 -8.02
N VAL A 233 7.72 4.59 -7.76
CA VAL A 233 6.28 4.70 -7.58
C VAL A 233 5.90 4.18 -6.19
N SER A 234 5.28 5.04 -5.39
CA SER A 234 4.80 4.70 -4.06
C SER A 234 3.29 4.84 -3.99
N VAL A 235 2.60 3.83 -3.44
CA VAL A 235 1.13 3.84 -3.36
C VAL A 235 0.61 3.65 -1.94
N CYS A 236 -0.35 4.48 -1.53
CA CYS A 236 -1.06 4.46 -0.24
C CYS A 236 -0.11 4.43 0.98
N GLN A 237 1.03 5.10 0.93
CA GLN A 237 1.93 5.18 2.09
C GLN A 237 1.53 6.28 3.08
N GLY A 238 2.01 6.17 4.32
CA GLY A 238 1.72 7.11 5.41
C GLY A 238 2.80 8.18 5.67
N TYR A 239 4.00 8.06 5.07
CA TYR A 239 5.15 8.98 5.14
C TYR A 239 5.79 9.24 6.51
N SER A 240 4.99 9.34 7.58
CA SER A 240 5.42 9.60 8.96
C SER A 240 4.63 8.74 9.94
N ALA A 241 5.27 7.70 10.47
CA ALA A 241 4.70 6.86 11.52
C ALA A 241 4.39 7.65 12.80
N LEU A 242 5.26 8.63 13.13
CA LEU A 242 5.07 9.47 14.31
C LEU A 242 3.76 10.27 14.24
N ARG A 243 3.50 10.91 13.09
CA ARG A 243 2.23 11.63 12.87
C ARG A 243 1.05 10.68 12.72
N ALA A 244 1.28 9.51 12.11
CA ALA A 244 0.22 8.51 11.95
C ALA A 244 -0.26 7.94 13.29
N GLN A 245 0.64 7.78 14.27
CA GLN A 245 0.33 7.31 15.62
C GLN A 245 -0.83 8.09 16.27
N GLU A 246 -0.82 9.42 16.15
CA GLU A 246 -1.87 10.29 16.70
C GLU A 246 -3.24 10.05 16.05
N THR A 247 -3.23 9.69 14.76
CA THR A 247 -4.45 9.49 13.96
C THR A 247 -5.02 8.07 14.07
N PHE A 248 -4.18 7.05 14.30
CA PHE A 248 -4.63 5.65 14.41
C PHE A 248 -5.46 5.34 15.65
N LEU A 249 -5.46 6.24 16.63
CA LEU A 249 -6.27 6.13 17.84
C LEU A 249 -7.64 6.82 17.72
N GLN A 250 -7.86 7.57 16.62
CA GLN A 250 -9.12 8.26 16.38
C GLN A 250 -10.22 7.27 15.94
N TRP A 251 -11.46 7.57 16.32
CA TRP A 251 -12.63 6.74 16.03
C TRP A 251 -13.27 7.04 14.66
N ASP A 252 -12.81 8.08 13.99
CA ASP A 252 -13.32 8.44 12.69
C ASP A 252 -12.87 7.42 11.63
N GLN A 253 -13.75 7.17 10.64
CA GLN A 253 -13.53 6.17 9.58
C GLN A 253 -13.11 4.78 10.10
N CYS A 254 -13.64 4.34 11.26
CA CYS A 254 -13.32 3.02 11.83
C CYS A 254 -11.81 2.72 11.97
N ARG A 255 -10.93 3.74 12.04
CA ARG A 255 -9.46 3.57 12.04
C ARG A 255 -8.97 2.64 13.14
N ARG A 256 -9.54 2.78 14.34
CA ARG A 256 -9.23 1.91 15.47
C ARG A 256 -9.53 0.43 15.21
N LEU A 257 -10.59 0.12 14.44
CA LEU A 257 -10.89 -1.26 14.05
C LEU A 257 -9.83 -1.80 13.10
N TYR A 258 -9.42 -1.02 12.09
CA TYR A 258 -8.34 -1.45 11.20
C TYR A 258 -7.01 -1.62 11.94
N ASN A 259 -6.66 -0.68 12.82
CA ASN A 259 -5.47 -0.76 13.67
C ASN A 259 -5.48 -2.05 14.52
N PHE A 260 -6.64 -2.41 15.09
CA PHE A 260 -6.81 -3.66 15.81
C PHE A 260 -6.61 -4.90 14.91
N LEU A 261 -7.22 -4.93 13.71
CA LEU A 261 -7.06 -6.04 12.78
C LEU A 261 -5.61 -6.19 12.27
N MET A 262 -4.93 -5.08 11.99
CA MET A 262 -3.52 -5.08 11.61
C MET A 262 -2.64 -5.55 12.76
N ALA A 263 -2.93 -5.11 13.99
CA ALA A 263 -2.23 -5.57 15.19
C ALA A 263 -2.40 -7.07 15.41
N ASP A 264 -3.62 -7.60 15.23
CA ASP A 264 -3.88 -9.04 15.33
C ASP A 264 -3.10 -9.84 14.27
N ASN A 265 -3.06 -9.37 13.02
CA ASN A 265 -2.25 -9.98 11.98
C ASN A 265 -0.74 -9.92 12.31
N MET A 266 -0.23 -8.77 12.76
CA MET A 266 1.17 -8.63 13.15
C MET A 266 1.52 -9.54 14.33
N LYS A 267 0.64 -9.63 15.33
CA LYS A 267 0.77 -10.53 16.47
C LYS A 267 0.87 -11.99 16.03
N LYS A 268 0.03 -12.43 15.09
CA LYS A 268 0.09 -13.79 14.53
C LYS A 268 1.44 -14.09 13.87
N ILE A 269 1.99 -13.14 13.10
CA ILE A 269 3.31 -13.31 12.46
C ILE A 269 4.42 -13.36 13.52
N ILE A 270 4.39 -12.50 14.54
CA ILE A 270 5.41 -12.54 15.62
C ILE A 270 5.33 -13.87 16.37
N LEU A 271 4.12 -14.33 16.71
CA LEU A 271 3.90 -15.56 17.47
C LEU A 271 4.27 -16.82 16.68
N SER A 272 4.19 -16.82 15.35
CA SER A 272 4.67 -17.96 14.54
C SER A 272 6.17 -18.18 14.67
N HIS A 273 6.92 -17.13 15.02
CA HIS A 273 8.38 -17.17 15.22
C HIS A 273 8.77 -17.11 16.69
N ARG A 274 7.86 -17.48 17.61
CA ARG A 274 8.11 -17.34 19.05
C ARG A 274 9.35 -18.06 19.55
N ALA A 275 9.69 -19.22 18.94
CA ALA A 275 10.85 -20.00 19.33
C ALA A 275 12.16 -19.27 18.98
N SER A 276 12.23 -18.67 17.79
CA SER A 276 13.37 -17.88 17.34
C SER A 276 13.48 -16.54 18.07
N LEU A 277 12.35 -15.88 18.37
CA LEU A 277 12.32 -14.52 18.93
C LEU A 277 12.38 -14.47 20.46
N PHE A 278 11.78 -15.45 21.15
CA PHE A 278 11.66 -15.51 22.61
C PHE A 278 12.32 -16.78 23.20
N GLY A 279 13.11 -17.52 22.42
CA GLY A 279 13.86 -18.67 22.91
C GLY A 279 15.00 -18.28 23.86
N MET A 280 15.54 -19.26 24.58
CA MET A 280 16.60 -19.09 25.60
C MET A 280 17.88 -18.38 25.10
N SER A 281 18.08 -18.32 23.78
CA SER A 281 19.22 -17.63 23.14
C SER A 281 18.95 -16.15 22.79
N SER A 282 17.72 -15.66 22.96
CA SER A 282 17.35 -14.28 22.63
C SER A 282 17.54 -13.37 23.84
N SER A 283 18.66 -12.65 23.89
CA SER A 283 19.01 -11.75 25.01
C SER A 283 18.24 -10.43 25.05
N LYS A 284 17.32 -10.18 24.10
CA LYS A 284 16.63 -8.89 23.92
C LYS A 284 15.15 -8.89 24.34
N MET A 285 14.56 -10.04 24.62
CA MET A 285 13.12 -10.16 24.88
C MET A 285 12.86 -10.90 26.19
N GLU A 286 12.11 -10.24 27.07
CA GLU A 286 11.75 -10.79 28.37
C GLU A 286 10.42 -11.57 28.30
N PRO A 287 10.16 -12.53 29.20
CA PRO A 287 8.85 -13.19 29.29
C PRO A 287 7.67 -12.21 29.44
N ALA A 288 7.91 -11.06 30.09
CA ALA A 288 6.93 -9.99 30.21
C ALA A 288 6.55 -9.36 28.85
N ASP A 289 7.47 -9.33 27.88
CA ASP A 289 7.21 -8.79 26.55
C ASP A 289 6.28 -9.68 25.74
N LEU A 290 6.43 -11.00 25.89
CA LEU A 290 5.50 -11.97 25.30
C LEU A 290 4.08 -11.80 25.86
N SER A 291 3.94 -11.59 27.18
CA SER A 291 2.64 -11.30 27.81
C SER A 291 2.02 -10.00 27.27
N ARG A 292 2.82 -8.93 27.17
CA ARG A 292 2.38 -7.65 26.58
C ARG A 292 1.97 -7.79 25.12
N LEU A 293 2.67 -8.63 24.34
CA LEU A 293 2.30 -8.93 22.97
C LEU A 293 0.93 -9.61 22.90
N PHE A 294 0.63 -10.58 23.77
CA PHE A 294 -0.70 -11.20 23.83
C PHE A 294 -1.79 -10.18 24.12
N MET A 295 -1.53 -9.23 25.02
CA MET A 295 -2.47 -8.17 25.42
C MET A 295 -2.57 -7.01 24.41
N ALA A 296 -1.65 -6.89 23.46
CA ALA A 296 -1.62 -5.76 22.52
C ALA A 296 -2.87 -5.75 21.62
N THR A 297 -3.48 -4.57 21.48
CA THR A 297 -4.70 -4.31 20.68
C THR A 297 -4.48 -3.27 19.58
N SER A 298 -3.26 -2.74 19.47
CA SER A 298 -2.88 -1.76 18.45
C SER A 298 -1.45 -2.00 17.97
N LEU A 299 -1.16 -1.54 16.74
CA LEU A 299 0.19 -1.60 16.19
C LEU A 299 1.18 -0.83 17.06
N MET A 300 0.80 0.33 17.58
CA MET A 300 1.62 1.11 18.51
C MET A 300 2.04 0.32 19.75
N GLN A 301 1.13 -0.47 20.33
CA GLN A 301 1.47 -1.33 21.47
C GLN A 301 2.45 -2.44 21.05
N ILE A 302 2.30 -3.02 19.86
CA ILE A 302 3.26 -4.01 19.35
C ILE A 302 4.60 -3.36 19.07
N ASP A 303 4.62 -2.18 18.46
CA ASP A 303 5.83 -1.45 18.13
C ASP A 303 6.61 -1.05 19.39
N ASP A 304 5.93 -0.55 20.42
CA ASP A 304 6.57 -0.11 21.66
C ASP A 304 7.05 -1.28 22.51
N ASN A 305 6.29 -2.37 22.57
CA ASN A 305 6.67 -3.52 23.39
C ASN A 305 7.70 -4.41 22.70
N ILE A 306 7.61 -4.57 21.37
CA ILE A 306 8.37 -5.56 20.60
C ILE A 306 9.26 -4.89 19.54
N MET A 307 8.68 -4.21 18.54
CA MET A 307 9.42 -3.88 17.32
C MET A 307 10.59 -2.91 17.55
N ARG A 308 10.39 -1.90 18.40
CA ARG A 308 11.44 -0.92 18.70
C ARG A 308 12.66 -1.57 19.35
N LYS A 309 12.46 -2.65 20.13
CA LYS A 309 13.53 -3.37 20.83
C LYS A 309 14.37 -4.22 19.89
N PHE A 310 13.79 -4.74 18.81
CA PHE A 310 14.53 -5.49 17.80
C PHE A 310 15.70 -4.67 17.23
N HIS A 311 15.47 -3.39 16.95
CA HIS A 311 16.46 -2.46 16.41
C HIS A 311 17.11 -1.56 17.46
N GLY A 312 16.87 -1.82 18.76
CA GLY A 312 17.57 -1.15 19.87
C GLY A 312 17.16 0.29 20.12
N HIS A 313 15.94 0.70 19.73
CA HIS A 313 15.44 2.04 19.99
C HIS A 313 14.97 2.20 21.44
N SER A 314 15.33 3.34 22.04
CA SER A 314 15.07 3.63 23.46
C SER A 314 13.59 3.93 23.71
N SER A 315 12.90 4.52 22.73
CA SER A 315 11.50 4.91 22.83
C SER A 315 10.74 4.68 21.52
N ILE A 316 9.41 4.57 21.61
CA ILE A 316 8.53 4.48 20.44
C ILE A 316 8.64 5.71 19.52
N LYS A 317 8.83 6.89 20.11
CA LYS A 317 9.02 8.14 19.37
C LYS A 317 10.28 8.09 18.53
N GLU A 318 11.40 7.69 19.14
CA GLU A 318 12.68 7.54 18.43
C GLU A 318 12.59 6.51 17.30
N TYR A 319 11.93 5.39 17.55
CA TYR A 319 11.64 4.38 16.52
C TYR A 319 10.87 4.98 15.35
N TYR A 320 9.73 5.64 15.61
CA TYR A 320 8.92 6.22 14.54
C TYR A 320 9.60 7.37 13.80
N GLU A 321 10.39 8.21 14.46
CA GLU A 321 11.20 9.24 13.79
C GLU A 321 12.22 8.60 12.84
N LYS A 322 13.00 7.63 13.32
CA LYS A 322 14.04 6.98 12.51
C LYS A 322 13.48 6.13 11.37
N GLU A 323 12.32 5.51 11.56
CA GLU A 323 11.70 4.62 10.58
C GLU A 323 10.87 5.37 9.50
N SER A 324 10.58 6.66 9.70
CA SER A 324 9.75 7.44 8.77
C SER A 324 10.55 8.00 7.59
N CYS A 325 10.04 7.80 6.37
CA CYS A 325 10.70 8.29 5.16
C CYS A 325 10.65 9.82 5.00
N VAL A 326 9.76 10.52 5.73
CA VAL A 326 9.61 12.00 5.63
C VAL A 326 10.93 12.75 5.83
N HIS A 327 11.85 12.21 6.62
CA HIS A 327 13.17 12.80 6.88
C HIS A 327 14.18 12.60 5.74
N TYR A 328 13.86 11.75 4.76
CA TYR A 328 14.77 11.33 3.69
C TYR A 328 14.21 11.60 2.29
N ILE A 329 12.88 11.64 2.15
CA ILE A 329 12.19 11.70 0.85
C ILE A 329 12.56 12.93 0.01
N HIS A 330 13.02 14.01 0.65
CA HIS A 330 13.48 15.21 -0.05
C HIS A 330 14.86 15.03 -0.73
N ASN A 331 15.60 13.97 -0.44
CA ASN A 331 16.88 13.65 -1.09
C ASN A 331 16.70 12.81 -2.37
N ILE A 332 15.47 12.41 -2.70
CA ILE A 332 15.17 11.67 -3.93
C ILE A 332 15.24 12.62 -5.13
N SER A 333 16.10 12.29 -6.08
CA SER A 333 16.37 13.08 -7.29
C SER A 333 15.82 12.42 -8.56
N VAL A 334 15.62 11.11 -8.55
CA VAL A 334 14.93 10.39 -9.63
C VAL A 334 13.44 10.75 -9.68
N PRO A 335 12.76 10.63 -10.83
CA PRO A 335 11.32 10.81 -10.94
C PRO A 335 10.54 9.97 -9.91
N LEU A 336 9.65 10.62 -9.15
CA LEU A 336 8.91 10.03 -8.05
C LEU A 336 7.41 10.28 -8.20
N LEU A 337 6.64 9.21 -8.31
CA LEU A 337 5.17 9.25 -8.29
C LEU A 337 4.67 8.79 -6.92
N LEU A 338 3.96 9.69 -6.23
CA LEU A 338 3.32 9.45 -4.95
C LEU A 338 1.81 9.37 -5.16
N MET A 339 1.20 8.23 -4.85
CA MET A 339 -0.23 7.99 -5.06
C MET A 339 -0.94 7.71 -3.74
N ASN A 340 -2.04 8.40 -3.47
CA ASN A 340 -2.92 8.14 -2.33
C ASN A 340 -4.39 8.29 -2.75
N THR A 341 -5.31 7.93 -1.85
CA THR A 341 -6.75 8.14 -2.05
C THR A 341 -7.31 8.99 -0.91
N SER A 342 -8.32 9.80 -1.22
CA SER A 342 -8.98 10.65 -0.23
C SER A 342 -9.87 9.87 0.74
N ASP A 343 -10.37 8.72 0.30
CA ASP A 343 -11.21 7.80 1.07
C ASP A 343 -10.43 6.67 1.77
N ASP A 344 -9.09 6.79 1.86
CA ASP A 344 -8.24 5.80 2.52
C ASP A 344 -8.56 5.72 4.03
N PRO A 345 -9.03 4.56 4.53
CA PRO A 345 -9.38 4.43 5.93
C PRO A 345 -8.17 4.30 6.84
N LEU A 346 -6.95 4.11 6.32
CA LEU A 346 -5.72 3.98 7.11
C LEU A 346 -4.86 5.25 7.07
N VAL A 347 -4.81 5.93 5.92
CA VAL A 347 -4.01 7.15 5.75
C VAL A 347 -4.88 8.37 6.04
N HIS A 348 -4.66 8.99 7.20
CA HIS A 348 -5.39 10.21 7.57
C HIS A 348 -5.02 11.39 6.66
N GLN A 349 -5.99 12.26 6.37
CA GLN A 349 -5.86 13.42 5.48
C GLN A 349 -4.70 14.36 5.86
N SER A 350 -4.42 14.52 7.15
CA SER A 350 -3.28 15.33 7.63
C SER A 350 -1.91 14.83 7.14
N LEU A 351 -1.78 13.53 6.81
CA LEU A 351 -0.55 12.96 6.26
C LEU A 351 -0.38 13.31 4.78
N LEU A 352 -1.48 13.59 4.05
CA LEU A 352 -1.45 13.91 2.62
C LEU A 352 -0.85 15.30 2.32
N THR A 353 -0.74 16.17 3.32
CA THR A 353 0.01 17.43 3.19
C THR A 353 1.50 17.16 2.90
N ILE A 354 2.07 16.06 3.40
CA ILE A 354 3.49 15.73 3.20
C ILE A 354 3.83 15.56 1.71
N PRO A 355 3.20 14.62 0.96
CA PRO A 355 3.50 14.45 -0.45
C PRO A 355 3.07 15.65 -1.31
N ARG A 356 1.97 16.35 -0.94
CA ARG A 356 1.53 17.56 -1.67
C ARG A 356 2.58 18.66 -1.60
N THR A 357 3.03 19.02 -0.40
CA THR A 357 4.07 20.03 -0.21
C THR A 357 5.41 19.62 -0.84
N LEU A 358 5.73 18.33 -0.85
CA LEU A 358 6.93 17.86 -1.54
C LEU A 358 6.81 18.08 -3.05
N ALA A 359 5.68 17.72 -3.66
CA ALA A 359 5.44 17.85 -5.10
C ALA A 359 5.35 19.31 -5.57
N GLU A 360 4.88 20.22 -4.72
CA GLU A 360 4.93 21.68 -4.96
C GLU A 360 6.37 22.20 -5.00
N LYS A 361 7.28 21.62 -4.22
CA LYS A 361 8.67 22.09 -4.06
C LYS A 361 9.68 21.40 -4.97
N LYS A 362 9.40 20.20 -5.46
CA LYS A 362 10.34 19.37 -6.22
C LYS A 362 9.90 19.20 -7.67
N GLN A 363 10.83 19.41 -8.59
CA GLN A 363 10.62 19.28 -10.03
C GLN A 363 10.38 17.84 -10.49
N ASN A 364 10.95 16.87 -9.79
CA ASN A 364 10.92 15.44 -10.11
C ASN A 364 9.81 14.66 -9.40
N VAL A 365 8.86 15.33 -8.73
CA VAL A 365 7.82 14.67 -7.92
C VAL A 365 6.43 14.98 -8.47
N ILE A 366 5.64 13.93 -8.66
CA ILE A 366 4.21 14.01 -8.96
C ILE A 366 3.45 13.38 -7.80
N PHE A 367 2.51 14.13 -7.22
CA PHE A 367 1.53 13.61 -6.27
C PHE A 367 0.18 13.46 -6.95
N ALA A 368 -0.38 12.26 -6.92
CA ALA A 368 -1.69 11.94 -7.49
C ALA A 368 -2.64 11.47 -6.37
N LEU A 369 -3.73 12.20 -6.18
CA LEU A 369 -4.75 11.90 -5.18
C LEU A 369 -6.07 11.52 -5.85
N THR A 370 -6.46 10.26 -5.78
CA THR A 370 -7.79 9.85 -6.26
C THR A 370 -8.85 10.14 -5.21
N LEU A 371 -10.08 10.42 -5.65
CA LEU A 371 -11.19 10.61 -4.72
C LEU A 371 -11.59 9.29 -4.03
N HIS A 372 -11.58 8.20 -4.80
CA HIS A 372 -11.93 6.86 -4.37
C HIS A 372 -10.76 5.89 -4.57
N GLY A 373 -10.80 4.77 -3.86
CA GLY A 373 -9.83 3.67 -4.04
C GLY A 373 -9.54 2.89 -2.77
N GLY A 374 -9.85 3.48 -1.60
CA GLY A 374 -9.49 2.93 -0.30
C GLY A 374 -7.99 2.67 -0.17
N HIS A 375 -7.61 1.87 0.83
CA HIS A 375 -6.22 1.47 1.02
C HIS A 375 -5.85 0.32 0.08
N LEU A 376 -5.13 0.63 -1.01
CA LEU A 376 -4.66 -0.31 -2.05
C LEU A 376 -5.77 -1.03 -2.84
N GLY A 377 -7.03 -0.61 -2.75
CA GLY A 377 -8.15 -1.24 -3.46
C GLY A 377 -8.13 -0.94 -4.96
N PHE A 378 -8.30 0.33 -5.32
CA PHE A 378 -8.30 0.86 -6.69
C PHE A 378 -9.05 -0.02 -7.72
N PHE A 379 -10.12 -0.71 -7.31
CA PHE A 379 -10.86 -1.61 -8.18
C PHE A 379 -11.54 -0.84 -9.31
N GLU A 380 -11.63 -1.43 -10.49
CA GLU A 380 -12.41 -0.89 -11.61
C GLU A 380 -13.47 -1.90 -12.05
N GLY A 381 -14.56 -1.46 -12.65
CA GLY A 381 -15.58 -2.35 -13.17
C GLY A 381 -16.90 -1.64 -13.42
N ALA A 382 -17.75 -2.22 -14.27
CA ALA A 382 -18.96 -1.54 -14.73
C ALA A 382 -20.02 -1.39 -13.63
N VAL A 383 -20.32 -2.43 -12.85
CA VAL A 383 -21.46 -2.40 -11.90
C VAL A 383 -21.15 -3.10 -10.57
N LEU A 384 -21.01 -4.43 -10.58
CA LEU A 384 -20.85 -5.23 -9.36
C LEU A 384 -19.51 -5.96 -9.29
N PHE A 385 -19.06 -6.56 -10.39
CA PHE A 385 -17.84 -7.35 -10.43
C PHE A 385 -16.65 -6.50 -10.84
N PRO A 386 -15.57 -6.48 -10.05
CA PRO A 386 -14.38 -5.74 -10.42
C PRO A 386 -13.57 -6.51 -11.46
N GLN A 387 -12.82 -5.77 -12.27
CA GLN A 387 -11.79 -6.30 -13.14
C GLN A 387 -10.66 -6.92 -12.30
N PRO A 388 -9.96 -7.96 -12.81
CA PRO A 388 -8.84 -8.57 -12.08
C PRO A 388 -7.69 -7.58 -11.83
N LEU A 389 -7.38 -6.77 -12.84
CA LEU A 389 -6.35 -5.74 -12.80
C LEU A 389 -6.95 -4.43 -12.28
N SER A 390 -6.26 -3.77 -11.33
CA SER A 390 -6.75 -2.52 -10.75
C SER A 390 -6.28 -1.31 -11.55
N TRP A 391 -6.88 -0.16 -11.25
CA TRP A 391 -6.42 1.12 -11.77
C TRP A 391 -4.96 1.39 -11.36
N MET A 392 -4.63 1.12 -10.09
CA MET A 392 -3.27 1.29 -9.54
C MET A 392 -2.24 0.47 -10.32
N ASP A 393 -2.50 -0.81 -10.59
CA ASP A 393 -1.53 -1.67 -11.29
C ASP A 393 -1.24 -1.11 -12.70
N LYS A 394 -2.29 -0.67 -13.40
CA LYS A 394 -2.16 -0.06 -14.73
C LYS A 394 -1.41 1.27 -14.69
N VAL A 395 -1.67 2.12 -13.70
CA VAL A 395 -0.95 3.39 -13.53
C VAL A 395 0.52 3.17 -13.31
N ILE A 396 0.91 2.27 -12.40
CA ILE A 396 2.31 2.00 -12.10
C ILE A 396 3.06 1.59 -13.38
N VAL A 397 2.52 0.63 -14.13
CA VAL A 397 3.18 0.16 -15.36
C VAL A 397 3.12 1.19 -16.49
N SER A 398 2.02 1.93 -16.63
CA SER A 398 1.90 2.98 -17.65
C SER A 398 2.86 4.14 -17.37
N TYR A 399 3.05 4.52 -16.10
CA TYR A 399 4.01 5.53 -15.68
C TYR A 399 5.46 5.04 -15.90
N ALA A 400 5.75 3.80 -15.51
CA ALA A 400 7.02 3.13 -15.78
C ALA A 400 7.37 3.13 -17.28
N ASN A 401 6.43 2.70 -18.13
CA ASN A 401 6.59 2.70 -19.58
C ASN A 401 6.88 4.11 -20.10
N ALA A 402 6.15 5.13 -19.64
CA ALA A 402 6.36 6.51 -20.04
C ALA A 402 7.77 7.01 -19.66
N ILE A 403 8.24 6.70 -18.45
CA ILE A 403 9.62 7.04 -18.02
C ILE A 403 10.65 6.36 -18.93
N CYS A 404 10.50 5.07 -19.23
CA CYS A 404 11.44 4.35 -20.08
C CYS A 404 11.50 4.94 -21.49
N GLN A 405 10.34 5.29 -22.05
CA GLN A 405 10.25 5.96 -23.35
C GLN A 405 10.86 7.36 -23.30
N TRP A 406 10.65 8.14 -22.24
CA TRP A 406 11.28 9.44 -22.07
C TRP A 406 12.80 9.34 -22.09
N GLU A 407 13.38 8.44 -21.30
CA GLU A 407 14.84 8.27 -21.22
C GLU A 407 15.44 7.77 -22.53
N LYS A 408 14.74 6.93 -23.30
CA LYS A 408 15.19 6.48 -24.63
C LYS A 408 15.25 7.62 -25.67
N HIS A 409 14.36 8.60 -25.57
CA HIS A 409 14.29 9.73 -26.51
C HIS A 409 15.02 10.98 -26.01
N ARG A 410 15.53 10.94 -24.78
CA ARG A 410 16.29 12.04 -24.22
C ARG A 410 17.63 12.12 -24.97
N PRO A 411 17.97 13.26 -25.61
CA PRO A 411 19.27 13.40 -26.23
C PRO A 411 20.32 13.18 -25.14
N GLN A 412 21.19 12.18 -25.34
CA GLN A 412 22.34 12.00 -24.46
C GLN A 412 23.16 13.29 -24.56
N CYS A 413 23.18 14.09 -23.49
CA CYS A 413 24.15 15.15 -23.38
C CYS A 413 25.53 14.48 -23.38
N GLN A 414 26.24 14.57 -24.50
CA GLN A 414 27.65 14.22 -24.61
C GLN A 414 28.50 15.15 -23.74
#